data_AF-A0A0E3YUC1-F1
#
_entry.id   AF-A0A0E3YUC1-F1
#
_cell.length_a   1.000
_cell.length_b   1.000
_cell.length_c   1.000
_cell.angle_alpha   90.00
_cell.angle_beta   90.00
_cell.angle_gamma   90.00
#
_symmetry.space_group_name_H-M   'P 1'
#
loop_
_entity.id
_entity.type
_entity.pdbx_description
1 polymer ?
#
loop_
_entity_poly.entity_id
_entity_poly.type
_entity_poly.pdbx_seq_one_letter_code
_entity_poly.pdbx_strand_id
1 'polypeptide(L)'
;MGWQAINLWALYYENRTKSLAPFVSRDVDVLGDRQTLTELAKVIGAKPQFFPFKPPTNEIGVVIAHDNTGQPLLVEVLRTVHGVSNEELHASAFTMSIGANHVSVQVPTPITLLKAKIANVSDIAQSGRQDGRHVVILFQLMPAFLADLISATNHGRVTERDLVNRLESLLETITSPTARKVLASLRLAPVSVFQELNPGALPKAAAFLEKRLPRVLGT
;
A
#
# COMPACT_ATOMS: atom_id res chain seq x y z
N MET A 1 -7.93 -0.04 -1.78
CA MET A 1 -7.04 0.86 -1.01
C MET A 1 -6.95 0.37 0.43
N GLY A 2 -6.36 1.15 1.33
CA GLY A 2 -6.47 0.95 2.78
C GLY A 2 -5.99 -0.41 3.28
N TRP A 3 -6.69 -0.95 4.30
CA TRP A 3 -6.35 -2.24 4.90
C TRP A 3 -6.47 -3.39 3.89
N GLN A 4 -7.50 -3.38 3.03
CA GLN A 4 -7.73 -4.44 2.05
C GLN A 4 -6.57 -4.58 1.04
N ALA A 5 -6.03 -3.46 0.55
CA ALA A 5 -4.89 -3.47 -0.35
C ALA A 5 -3.65 -4.12 0.29
N ILE A 6 -3.45 -3.88 1.59
CA ILE A 6 -2.34 -4.46 2.34
C ILE A 6 -2.54 -5.97 2.52
N ASN A 7 -3.77 -6.41 2.80
CA ASN A 7 -4.10 -7.83 2.87
C ASN A 7 -3.87 -8.54 1.54
N LEU A 8 -4.20 -7.90 0.40
CA LEU A 8 -3.92 -8.48 -0.92
C LEU A 8 -2.42 -8.69 -1.14
N TRP A 9 -1.60 -7.69 -0.81
CA TRP A 9 -0.15 -7.86 -0.85
C TRP A 9 0.37 -8.90 0.14
N ALA A 10 -0.20 -8.96 1.34
CA ALA A 10 0.18 -9.94 2.34
C ALA A 10 -0.12 -11.36 1.86
N LEU A 11 -1.28 -11.59 1.24
CA LEU A 11 -1.65 -12.87 0.63
C LEU A 11 -0.79 -13.19 -0.60
N TYR A 12 -0.49 -12.20 -1.45
CA TYR A 12 0.40 -12.39 -2.60
C TYR A 12 1.80 -12.85 -2.16
N TYR A 13 2.31 -12.29 -1.06
CA TYR A 13 3.57 -12.69 -0.42
C TYR A 13 3.35 -13.55 0.84
N GLU A 14 2.36 -14.45 0.84
CA GLU A 14 1.96 -15.22 2.04
C GLU A 14 3.15 -15.94 2.70
N ASN A 15 4.07 -16.48 1.91
CA ASN A 15 5.28 -17.13 2.41
C ASN A 15 6.11 -16.23 3.36
N ARG A 16 6.04 -14.91 3.19
CA ARG A 16 6.73 -13.90 4.03
C ARG A 16 5.88 -13.46 5.22
N THR A 17 4.57 -13.44 5.06
CA THR A 17 3.65 -12.74 5.96
C THR A 17 2.81 -13.68 6.81
N LYS A 18 2.75 -15.00 6.53
CA LYS A 18 1.86 -15.97 7.21
C LYS A 18 1.85 -15.90 8.74
N SER A 19 2.97 -15.56 9.37
CA SER A 19 3.07 -15.40 10.84
C SER A 19 2.27 -14.20 11.38
N LEU A 20 1.88 -13.28 10.50
CA LEU A 20 1.08 -12.09 10.75
C LEU A 20 -0.38 -12.28 10.33
N ALA A 21 -0.80 -13.50 10.02
CA ALA A 21 -2.22 -13.85 9.84
C ALA A 21 -3.01 -13.62 11.16
N PRO A 22 -4.34 -13.48 11.12
CA PRO A 22 -5.21 -13.54 9.94
C PRO A 22 -5.28 -12.20 9.18
N PHE A 23 -5.46 -12.29 7.86
CA PHE A 23 -5.65 -11.15 6.95
C PHE A 23 -7.13 -11.00 6.59
N VAL A 24 -7.93 -10.51 7.53
CA VAL A 24 -9.38 -10.33 7.31
C VAL A 24 -9.70 -8.86 7.16
N SER A 25 -10.51 -8.51 6.18
CA SER A 25 -11.13 -7.18 6.06
C SER A 25 -12.63 -7.36 5.90
N ARG A 26 -13.42 -6.49 6.54
CA ARG A 26 -14.88 -6.42 6.35
C ARG A 26 -15.31 -5.19 5.56
N ASP A 27 -14.35 -4.38 5.13
CA ASP A 27 -14.57 -3.11 4.47
C ASP A 27 -13.73 -3.06 3.19
N VAL A 28 -14.28 -2.42 2.16
CA VAL A 28 -13.65 -2.24 0.86
C VAL A 28 -13.43 -0.76 0.62
N ASP A 29 -12.18 -0.33 0.61
CA ASP A 29 -11.80 1.06 0.32
C ASP A 29 -11.49 1.25 -1.17
N VAL A 30 -12.24 2.09 -1.86
CA VAL A 30 -12.02 2.45 -3.28
C VAL A 30 -11.62 3.91 -3.39
N LEU A 31 -10.51 4.22 -4.08
CA LEU A 31 -10.18 5.60 -4.42
C LEU A 31 -11.07 6.04 -5.58
N GLY A 32 -11.75 7.18 -5.45
CA GLY A 32 -12.60 7.68 -6.51
C GLY A 32 -13.30 8.98 -6.17
N ASP A 33 -14.34 9.28 -6.93
CA ASP A 33 -15.16 10.47 -6.76
C ASP A 33 -16.64 10.12 -6.53
N ARG A 34 -17.52 11.12 -6.56
CA ARG A 34 -18.97 10.91 -6.41
C ARG A 34 -19.57 10.10 -7.58
N GLN A 35 -18.97 10.20 -8.77
CA GLN A 35 -19.38 9.40 -9.92
C GLN A 35 -19.00 7.95 -9.68
N THR A 36 -17.79 7.66 -9.17
CA THR A 36 -17.38 6.32 -8.75
C THR A 36 -18.38 5.70 -7.77
N LEU A 37 -18.78 6.43 -6.72
CA LEU A 37 -19.76 5.93 -5.75
C LEU A 37 -21.12 5.62 -6.41
N THR A 38 -21.56 6.48 -7.33
CA THR A 38 -22.83 6.32 -8.03
C THR A 38 -22.80 5.11 -8.97
N GLU A 39 -21.70 4.89 -9.67
CA GLU A 39 -21.51 3.75 -10.56
C GLU A 39 -21.40 2.44 -9.79
N LEU A 40 -20.63 2.41 -8.69
CA LEU A 40 -20.58 1.26 -7.78
C LEU A 40 -21.96 0.89 -7.25
N ALA A 41 -22.74 1.88 -6.82
CA ALA A 41 -24.09 1.65 -6.32
C ALA A 41 -25.01 1.01 -7.38
N LYS A 42 -24.91 1.44 -8.64
CA LYS A 42 -25.66 0.84 -9.75
C LYS A 42 -25.25 -0.61 -10.00
N VAL A 43 -23.96 -0.91 -10.01
CA VAL A 43 -23.44 -2.27 -10.21
C VAL A 43 -23.86 -3.20 -9.08
N ILE A 44 -23.81 -2.72 -7.84
CA ILE A 44 -24.21 -3.48 -6.64
C ILE A 44 -25.74 -3.60 -6.53
N GLY A 45 -26.51 -2.74 -7.21
CA GLY A 45 -27.96 -2.67 -7.06
C GLY A 45 -28.41 -2.06 -5.73
N ALA A 46 -27.56 -1.25 -5.10
CA ALA A 46 -27.81 -0.61 -3.81
C ALA A 46 -27.91 0.93 -3.94
N LYS A 47 -28.41 1.60 -2.90
CA LYS A 47 -28.43 3.06 -2.86
C LYS A 47 -27.12 3.61 -2.28
N PRO A 48 -26.48 4.60 -2.93
CA PRO A 48 -25.29 5.24 -2.37
C PRO A 48 -25.67 6.11 -1.17
N GLN A 49 -24.87 6.07 -0.11
CA GLN A 49 -24.98 6.96 1.03
C GLN A 49 -23.83 7.96 0.96
N PHE A 50 -24.13 9.24 0.70
CA PHE A 50 -23.11 10.28 0.63
C PHE A 50 -22.87 10.92 1.99
N PHE A 51 -21.62 11.16 2.32
CA PHE A 51 -21.27 11.93 3.50
C PHE A 51 -21.41 13.45 3.25
N PRO A 52 -21.59 14.25 4.32
CA PRO A 52 -21.72 15.69 4.20
C PRO A 52 -20.50 16.33 3.52
N PHE A 53 -20.73 17.36 2.70
CA PHE A 53 -19.65 18.11 2.08
C PHE A 53 -18.86 19.00 3.05
N LYS A 54 -19.46 19.32 4.21
CA LYS A 54 -18.87 20.21 5.21
C LYS A 54 -19.09 19.65 6.63
N PRO A 55 -18.03 19.53 7.45
CA PRO A 55 -16.62 19.66 7.06
C PRO A 55 -16.23 18.56 6.05
N PRO A 56 -15.27 18.81 5.15
CA PRO A 56 -14.82 17.79 4.19
C PRO A 56 -14.18 16.61 4.94
N THR A 57 -14.69 15.41 4.68
CA THR A 57 -14.09 14.13 5.11
C THR A 57 -13.24 13.54 3.98
N ASN A 58 -12.36 12.60 4.31
CA ASN A 58 -11.59 11.86 3.30
C ASN A 58 -12.51 10.96 2.46
N GLU A 59 -13.60 10.52 3.04
CA GLU A 59 -14.60 9.63 2.49
C GLU A 59 -15.70 10.45 1.81
N ILE A 60 -16.10 10.03 0.61
CA ILE A 60 -17.22 10.60 -0.16
C ILE A 60 -18.55 10.02 0.30
N GLY A 61 -18.52 8.75 0.72
CA GLY A 61 -19.69 7.99 1.09
C GLY A 61 -19.45 6.50 0.98
N VAL A 62 -20.51 5.73 1.17
CA VAL A 62 -20.48 4.28 1.24
C VAL A 62 -21.62 3.66 0.42
N VAL A 63 -21.37 2.48 -0.12
CA VAL A 63 -22.39 1.55 -0.61
C VAL A 63 -22.35 0.30 0.26
N ILE A 64 -23.52 -0.15 0.71
CA ILE A 64 -23.64 -1.41 1.46
C ILE A 64 -23.93 -2.52 0.45
N ALA A 65 -22.93 -3.35 0.18
CA ALA A 65 -23.08 -4.61 -0.54
C ALA A 65 -23.45 -5.75 0.42
N HIS A 66 -23.78 -6.91 -0.12
CA HIS A 66 -23.94 -8.13 0.65
C HIS A 66 -23.02 -9.22 0.08
N ASP A 67 -22.36 -9.96 0.94
CA ASP A 67 -21.54 -11.10 0.53
C ASP A 67 -22.42 -12.31 0.16
N ASN A 68 -21.77 -13.41 -0.26
CA ASN A 68 -22.46 -14.64 -0.66
C ASN A 68 -23.23 -15.33 0.50
N THR A 69 -23.02 -14.89 1.74
CA THR A 69 -23.73 -15.36 2.94
C THR A 69 -24.84 -14.39 3.38
N GLY A 70 -25.04 -13.29 2.65
CA GLY A 70 -26.01 -12.25 2.95
C GLY A 70 -25.55 -11.28 4.05
N GLN A 71 -24.28 -11.31 4.45
CA GLN A 71 -23.75 -10.36 5.44
C GLN A 71 -23.39 -9.02 4.79
N PRO A 72 -23.60 -7.89 5.47
CA PRO A 72 -23.28 -6.59 4.91
C PRO A 72 -21.76 -6.41 4.74
N LEU A 73 -21.37 -5.90 3.58
CA LEU A 73 -20.02 -5.50 3.22
C LEU A 73 -20.03 -4.01 2.89
N LEU A 74 -19.28 -3.22 3.65
CA LEU A 74 -19.18 -1.77 3.42
C LEU A 74 -18.18 -1.51 2.30
N VAL A 75 -18.61 -0.80 1.26
CA VAL A 75 -17.75 -0.32 0.17
C VAL A 75 -17.66 1.19 0.27
N GLU A 76 -16.58 1.69 0.87
CA GLU A 76 -16.32 3.11 1.06
C GLU A 76 -15.56 3.68 -0.13
N VAL A 77 -16.01 4.85 -0.61
CA VAL A 77 -15.28 5.59 -1.65
C VAL A 77 -14.53 6.74 -1.01
N LEU A 78 -13.21 6.69 -1.10
CA LEU A 78 -12.28 7.69 -0.59
C LEU A 78 -11.95 8.71 -1.68
N ARG A 79 -12.06 9.99 -1.34
CA ARG A 79 -11.57 11.11 -2.16
C ARG A 79 -10.04 11.21 -2.09
N THR A 80 -9.50 11.06 -0.90
CA THR A 80 -8.09 11.26 -0.57
C THR A 80 -7.63 10.23 0.45
N VAL A 81 -6.34 9.89 0.41
CA VAL A 81 -5.70 9.05 1.44
C VAL A 81 -4.74 9.93 2.24
N HIS A 82 -4.84 9.88 3.55
CA HIS A 82 -3.96 10.66 4.42
C HIS A 82 -2.48 10.32 4.16
N GLY A 83 -1.65 11.36 3.99
CA GLY A 83 -0.22 11.23 3.74
C GLY A 83 0.22 10.91 2.30
N VAL A 84 -0.70 10.73 1.35
CA VAL A 84 -0.39 10.37 -0.05
C VAL A 84 -1.30 11.12 -1.03
N SER A 85 -0.73 11.66 -2.11
CA SER A 85 -1.53 12.36 -3.14
C SER A 85 -2.22 11.37 -4.08
N ASN A 86 -3.32 11.80 -4.73
CA ASN A 86 -4.02 10.94 -5.68
C ASN A 86 -3.15 10.63 -6.91
N GLU A 87 -2.33 11.58 -7.36
CA GLU A 87 -1.37 11.36 -8.44
C GLU A 87 -0.39 10.23 -8.09
N GLU A 88 0.11 10.19 -6.86
CA GLU A 88 1.00 9.13 -6.38
C GLU A 88 0.27 7.78 -6.31
N LEU A 89 -0.98 7.75 -5.85
CA LEU A 89 -1.80 6.54 -5.82
C LEU A 89 -2.07 5.97 -7.22
N HIS A 90 -2.31 6.83 -8.21
CA HIS A 90 -2.55 6.42 -9.60
C HIS A 90 -1.27 6.00 -10.31
N ALA A 91 -0.18 6.78 -10.18
CA ALA A 91 1.08 6.50 -10.87
C ALA A 91 1.78 5.22 -10.38
N SER A 92 1.42 4.76 -9.18
CA SER A 92 2.05 3.61 -8.52
C SER A 92 1.12 2.39 -8.40
N ALA A 93 0.00 2.35 -9.14
CA ALA A 93 -0.90 1.22 -9.12
C ALA A 93 -0.33 0.00 -9.86
N PHE A 94 -0.51 -1.17 -9.26
CA PHE A 94 -0.27 -2.48 -9.87
C PHE A 94 -1.60 -3.15 -10.17
N THR A 95 -1.65 -3.83 -11.31
CA THR A 95 -2.79 -4.67 -11.67
C THR A 95 -2.60 -6.05 -11.08
N MET A 96 -3.51 -6.46 -10.19
CA MET A 96 -3.54 -7.80 -9.62
C MET A 96 -4.77 -8.55 -10.13
N SER A 97 -4.61 -9.84 -10.42
CA SER A 97 -5.72 -10.73 -10.76
C SER A 97 -6.14 -11.49 -9.50
N ILE A 98 -7.41 -11.39 -9.11
CA ILE A 98 -7.93 -11.97 -7.86
C ILE A 98 -9.00 -13.02 -8.16
N GLY A 99 -8.92 -14.13 -7.41
CA GLY A 99 -9.92 -15.19 -7.39
C GLY A 99 -9.91 -16.06 -8.65
N ALA A 100 -10.74 -17.11 -8.65
CA ALA A 100 -10.85 -18.04 -9.76
C ALA A 100 -11.34 -17.38 -11.07
N ASN A 101 -12.05 -16.25 -10.96
CA ASN A 101 -12.57 -15.50 -12.11
C ASN A 101 -11.59 -14.46 -12.65
N HIS A 102 -10.35 -14.43 -12.15
CA HIS A 102 -9.29 -13.53 -12.62
C HIS A 102 -9.65 -12.04 -12.63
N VAL A 103 -10.42 -11.59 -11.64
CA VAL A 103 -10.87 -10.19 -11.57
C VAL A 103 -9.65 -9.28 -11.45
N SER A 104 -9.50 -8.38 -12.43
CA SER A 104 -8.40 -7.41 -12.47
C SER A 104 -8.72 -6.24 -11.56
N VAL A 105 -7.87 -5.99 -10.57
CA VAL A 105 -7.97 -4.84 -9.67
C VAL A 105 -6.69 -4.00 -9.68
N GLN A 106 -6.83 -2.70 -9.51
CA GLN A 106 -5.69 -1.79 -9.31
C GLN A 106 -5.42 -1.64 -7.81
N VAL A 107 -4.19 -1.90 -7.39
CA VAL A 107 -3.74 -1.83 -6.01
C VAL A 107 -2.50 -0.94 -5.93
N PRO A 108 -2.44 0.07 -5.05
CA PRO A 108 -1.21 0.86 -4.87
C PRO A 108 -0.04 -0.03 -4.46
N THR A 109 1.18 0.39 -4.81
CA THR A 109 2.38 -0.35 -4.37
C THR A 109 2.50 -0.45 -2.85
N PRO A 110 3.23 -1.46 -2.35
CA PRO A 110 3.61 -1.52 -0.95
C PRO A 110 4.31 -0.26 -0.43
N ILE A 111 5.11 0.42 -1.26
CA ILE A 111 5.82 1.67 -0.89
C ILE A 111 4.80 2.77 -0.58
N THR A 112 3.84 2.95 -1.47
CA THR A 112 2.78 3.96 -1.33
C THR A 112 1.87 3.67 -0.15
N LEU A 113 1.50 2.40 0.06
CA LEU A 113 0.73 1.97 1.23
C LEU A 113 1.51 2.21 2.52
N LEU A 114 2.83 1.97 2.52
CA LEU A 114 3.68 2.19 3.69
C LEU A 114 3.71 3.66 4.08
N LYS A 115 3.86 4.56 3.10
CA LYS A 115 3.80 6.01 3.31
C LYS A 115 2.48 6.45 3.95
N ALA A 116 1.35 5.99 3.42
CA ALA A 116 0.03 6.26 4.00
C ALA A 116 -0.08 5.77 5.45
N LYS A 117 0.40 4.55 5.73
CA LYS A 117 0.31 3.98 7.07
C LYS A 117 1.23 4.65 8.09
N ILE A 118 2.43 5.07 7.67
CA ILE A 118 3.31 5.88 8.53
C ILE A 118 2.63 7.20 8.90
N ALA A 119 2.01 7.89 7.94
CA ALA A 119 1.27 9.13 8.21
C ALA A 119 0.10 8.89 9.17
N ASN A 120 -0.68 7.82 8.97
CA ASN A 120 -1.77 7.47 9.88
C ASN A 120 -1.30 7.21 11.31
N VAL A 121 -0.22 6.43 11.49
CA VAL A 121 0.32 6.13 12.83
C VAL A 121 0.81 7.39 13.54
N SER A 122 1.36 8.34 12.78
CA SER A 122 1.87 9.61 13.31
C SER A 122 0.75 10.58 13.71
N ASP A 123 -0.24 10.76 12.84
CA ASP A 123 -1.11 11.93 12.89
C ASP A 123 -2.52 11.62 13.39
N ILE A 124 -2.92 10.33 13.39
CA ILE A 124 -4.27 9.89 13.75
C ILE A 124 -4.21 9.06 15.03
N ALA A 125 -5.15 9.32 15.95
CA ALA A 125 -5.30 8.53 17.17
C ALA A 125 -5.49 7.04 16.85
N GLN A 126 -4.63 6.20 17.43
CA GLN A 126 -4.57 4.77 17.10
C GLN A 126 -5.58 3.88 17.87
N SER A 127 -6.46 4.47 18.69
CA SER A 127 -7.48 3.73 19.42
C SER A 127 -8.44 3.03 18.45
N GLY A 128 -8.54 1.70 18.55
CA GLY A 128 -9.36 0.89 17.64
C GLY A 128 -8.80 0.73 16.22
N ARG A 129 -7.59 1.24 15.92
CA ARG A 129 -6.95 1.16 14.60
C ARG A 129 -5.85 0.11 14.59
N GLN A 130 -5.47 -0.31 13.37
CA GLN A 130 -4.43 -1.32 13.13
C GLN A 130 -3.28 -0.79 12.25
N ASP A 131 -3.11 0.53 12.12
CA ASP A 131 -2.10 1.09 11.21
C ASP A 131 -0.66 0.69 11.61
N GLY A 132 -0.36 0.55 12.91
CA GLY A 132 0.93 0.03 13.36
C GLY A 132 1.19 -1.41 12.88
N ARG A 133 0.19 -2.30 13.00
CA ARG A 133 0.28 -3.68 12.50
C ARG A 133 0.51 -3.72 10.99
N HIS A 134 -0.16 -2.83 10.25
CA HIS A 134 0.02 -2.72 8.81
C HIS A 134 1.42 -2.31 8.38
N VAL A 135 2.03 -1.37 9.09
CA VAL A 135 3.43 -0.99 8.84
C VAL A 135 4.33 -2.21 8.98
N VAL A 136 4.11 -3.04 10.02
CA VAL A 136 4.86 -4.30 10.22
C VAL A 136 4.66 -5.28 9.05
N ILE A 137 3.41 -5.50 8.60
CA ILE A 137 3.11 -6.37 7.45
C ILE A 137 3.84 -5.88 6.19
N LEU A 138 3.77 -4.58 5.91
CA LEU A 138 4.41 -3.98 4.74
C LEU A 138 5.94 -4.09 4.80
N PHE A 139 6.54 -3.88 5.97
CA PHE A 139 7.98 -4.10 6.17
C PHE A 139 8.38 -5.55 5.91
N GLN A 140 7.59 -6.50 6.40
CA GLN A 140 7.87 -7.94 6.26
C GLN A 140 7.83 -8.42 4.80
N LEU A 141 6.93 -7.88 3.98
CA LEU A 141 6.82 -8.25 2.56
C LEU A 141 7.71 -7.41 1.62
N MET A 142 8.23 -6.27 2.08
CA MET A 142 8.98 -5.33 1.23
C MET A 142 10.19 -5.96 0.53
N PRO A 143 11.03 -6.80 1.18
CA PRO A 143 12.17 -7.42 0.51
C PRO A 143 11.76 -8.27 -0.70
N ALA A 144 10.67 -9.05 -0.57
CA ALA A 144 10.15 -9.86 -1.67
C ALA A 144 9.59 -9.00 -2.81
N PHE A 145 8.87 -7.93 -2.47
CA PHE A 145 8.39 -6.97 -3.47
C PHE A 145 9.53 -6.30 -4.25
N LEU A 146 10.61 -5.89 -3.58
CA LEU A 146 11.75 -5.29 -4.25
C LEU A 146 12.51 -6.30 -5.12
N ALA A 147 12.62 -7.57 -4.68
CA ALA A 147 13.20 -8.64 -5.50
C ALA A 147 12.40 -8.87 -6.80
N ASP A 148 11.07 -8.85 -6.72
CA ASP A 148 10.20 -8.94 -7.90
C ASP A 148 10.36 -7.74 -8.84
N LEU A 149 10.55 -6.52 -8.30
CA LEU A 149 10.86 -5.34 -9.12
C LEU A 149 12.20 -5.46 -9.85
N ILE A 150 13.23 -5.98 -9.19
CA ILE A 150 14.53 -6.25 -9.83
C ILE A 150 14.38 -7.29 -10.92
N SER A 151 13.68 -8.40 -10.64
CA SER A 151 13.40 -9.44 -11.63
C SER A 151 12.67 -8.84 -12.83
N ALA A 152 11.62 -8.05 -12.61
CA ALA A 152 10.90 -7.37 -13.70
C ALA A 152 11.80 -6.44 -14.51
N THR A 153 12.75 -5.78 -13.86
CA THR A 153 13.73 -4.89 -14.51
C THR A 153 14.72 -5.68 -15.37
N ASN A 154 15.27 -6.78 -14.85
CA ASN A 154 16.16 -7.69 -15.60
C ASN A 154 15.47 -8.29 -16.84
N HIS A 155 14.15 -8.49 -16.78
CA HIS A 155 13.34 -8.96 -17.91
C HIS A 155 12.81 -7.83 -18.81
N GLY A 156 13.25 -6.58 -18.61
CA GLY A 156 12.87 -5.44 -19.45
C GLY A 156 11.41 -4.97 -19.29
N ARG A 157 10.66 -5.45 -18.29
CA ARG A 157 9.28 -5.03 -18.02
C ARG A 157 9.20 -3.71 -17.27
N VAL A 158 10.26 -3.36 -16.55
CA VAL A 158 10.44 -2.12 -15.81
C VAL A 158 11.79 -1.54 -16.22
N THR A 159 11.90 -0.23 -16.41
CA THR A 159 13.21 0.36 -16.71
C THR A 159 14.05 0.45 -15.44
N GLU A 160 15.38 0.36 -15.57
CA GLU A 160 16.26 0.52 -14.42
C GLU A 160 16.12 1.91 -13.75
N ARG A 161 15.77 2.94 -14.53
CA ARG A 161 15.45 4.27 -14.00
C ARG A 161 14.22 4.21 -13.08
N ASP A 162 13.16 3.54 -13.50
CA ASP A 162 11.94 3.43 -12.70
C ASP A 162 12.16 2.61 -11.43
N LEU A 163 12.99 1.56 -11.50
CA LEU A 163 13.43 0.82 -10.32
C LEU A 163 14.14 1.76 -9.32
N VAL A 164 15.13 2.52 -9.77
CA VAL A 164 15.88 3.45 -8.90
C VAL A 164 14.96 4.53 -8.32
N ASN A 165 14.02 5.06 -9.10
CA ASN A 165 13.04 6.03 -8.61
C ASN A 165 12.17 5.44 -7.48
N ARG A 166 11.76 4.16 -7.60
CA ARG A 166 11.02 3.46 -6.54
C ARG A 166 11.88 3.22 -5.30
N LEU A 167 13.16 2.87 -5.48
CA LEU A 167 14.10 2.70 -4.36
C LEU A 167 14.35 4.01 -3.62
N GLU A 168 14.54 5.12 -4.32
CA GLU A 168 14.66 6.46 -3.70
C GLU A 168 13.36 6.85 -2.99
N SER A 169 12.19 6.64 -3.60
CA SER A 169 10.90 6.91 -2.96
C SER A 169 10.71 6.11 -1.66
N LEU A 170 11.11 4.83 -1.64
CA LEU A 170 11.11 4.02 -0.42
C LEU A 170 12.10 4.58 0.61
N LEU A 171 13.32 4.91 0.20
CA LEU A 171 14.35 5.46 1.08
C LEU A 171 13.88 6.79 1.71
N GLU A 172 13.33 7.71 0.91
CA GLU A 172 12.74 8.96 1.39
C GLU A 172 11.60 8.71 2.39
N THR A 173 10.71 7.76 2.08
CA THR A 173 9.60 7.38 2.94
C THR A 173 10.10 6.93 4.32
N ILE A 174 11.01 5.94 4.37
CA ILE A 174 11.47 5.34 5.63
C ILE A 174 12.47 6.22 6.41
N THR A 175 13.05 7.24 5.76
CA THR A 175 14.04 8.13 6.41
C THR A 175 13.47 9.48 6.82
N SER A 176 12.21 9.77 6.49
CA SER A 176 11.53 10.98 6.94
C SER A 176 11.50 11.09 8.47
N PRO A 177 11.50 12.31 9.06
CA PRO A 177 11.47 12.48 10.51
C PRO A 177 10.30 11.75 11.18
N THR A 178 9.14 11.78 10.53
CA THR A 178 7.93 11.06 10.97
C THR A 178 8.14 9.55 10.93
N ALA A 179 8.64 9.01 9.82
CA ALA A 179 8.91 7.58 9.71
C ALA A 179 9.89 7.11 10.77
N ARG A 180 10.98 7.85 11.03
CA ARG A 180 11.96 7.45 12.06
C ARG A 180 11.31 7.25 13.43
N LYS A 181 10.39 8.13 13.83
CA LYS A 181 9.64 8.00 15.10
C LYS A 181 8.73 6.77 15.10
N VAL A 182 7.96 6.59 14.02
CA VAL A 182 7.04 5.45 13.87
C VAL A 182 7.79 4.12 13.84
N LEU A 183 8.86 4.02 13.07
CA LEU A 183 9.65 2.80 12.95
C LEU A 183 10.38 2.47 14.26
N ALA A 184 10.87 3.48 14.99
CA ALA A 184 11.44 3.28 16.31
C ALA A 184 10.41 2.74 17.32
N SER A 185 9.18 3.28 17.34
CA SER A 185 8.13 2.80 18.25
C SER A 185 7.68 1.38 17.93
N LEU A 186 7.73 0.98 16.65
CA LEU A 186 7.44 -0.37 16.17
C LEU A 186 8.65 -1.32 16.19
N ARG A 187 9.83 -0.84 16.60
CA ARG A 187 11.11 -1.60 16.62
C ARG A 187 11.50 -2.17 15.25
N LEU A 188 11.25 -1.41 14.19
CA LEU A 188 11.59 -1.78 12.82
C LEU A 188 12.87 -1.07 12.38
N ALA A 189 13.86 -1.84 11.90
CA ALA A 189 15.10 -1.29 11.36
C ALA A 189 14.89 -0.88 9.89
N PRO A 190 15.08 0.40 9.50
CA PRO A 190 14.85 0.84 8.12
C PRO A 190 15.65 0.04 7.08
N VAL A 191 16.89 -0.34 7.38
CA VAL A 191 17.74 -1.12 6.46
C VAL A 191 17.17 -2.51 6.15
N SER A 192 16.32 -3.07 7.02
CA SER A 192 15.79 -4.43 6.86
C SER A 192 15.03 -4.64 5.56
N VAL A 193 14.37 -3.60 5.04
CA VAL A 193 13.61 -3.71 3.78
C VAL A 193 14.49 -3.97 2.55
N PHE A 194 15.80 -3.70 2.65
CA PHE A 194 16.76 -3.87 1.55
C PHE A 194 17.67 -5.10 1.71
N GLN A 195 17.57 -5.85 2.81
CA GLN A 195 18.57 -6.90 3.17
C GLN A 195 18.72 -8.02 2.14
N GLU A 196 17.67 -8.32 1.39
CA GLU A 196 17.67 -9.40 0.38
C GLU A 196 17.86 -8.87 -1.05
N LEU A 197 18.12 -7.56 -1.20
CA LEU A 197 18.16 -6.94 -2.51
C LEU A 197 19.47 -7.26 -3.22
N ASN A 198 19.40 -8.02 -4.32
CA ASN A 198 20.53 -8.27 -5.20
C ASN A 198 20.34 -7.53 -6.53
N PRO A 199 21.15 -6.51 -6.85
CA PRO A 199 20.98 -5.71 -8.07
C PRO A 199 21.27 -6.50 -9.36
N GLY A 200 21.91 -7.67 -9.28
CA GLY A 200 22.29 -8.45 -10.46
C GLY A 200 23.17 -7.62 -11.40
N ALA A 201 22.80 -7.57 -12.69
CA ALA A 201 23.52 -6.82 -13.72
C ALA A 201 23.08 -5.35 -13.87
N LEU A 202 22.32 -4.80 -12.91
CA LEU A 202 21.77 -3.45 -12.96
C LEU A 202 22.72 -2.44 -12.31
N PRO A 203 23.54 -1.68 -13.08
CA PRO A 203 24.61 -0.84 -12.54
C PRO A 203 24.12 0.32 -11.66
N LYS A 204 22.95 0.91 -11.95
CA LYS A 204 22.38 2.00 -11.15
C LYS A 204 21.76 1.48 -9.87
N ALA A 205 21.12 0.31 -9.91
CA ALA A 205 20.62 -0.34 -8.70
C ALA A 205 21.78 -0.74 -7.76
N ALA A 206 22.88 -1.25 -8.33
CA ALA A 206 24.10 -1.53 -7.58
C ALA A 206 24.68 -0.25 -6.96
N ALA A 207 24.81 0.83 -7.75
CA ALA A 207 25.28 2.12 -7.23
C ALA A 207 24.38 2.68 -6.12
N PHE A 208 23.07 2.48 -6.21
CA PHE A 208 22.15 2.85 -5.13
C PHE A 208 22.47 2.08 -3.84
N LEU A 209 22.61 0.75 -3.93
CA LEU A 209 22.88 -0.10 -2.77
C LEU A 209 24.25 0.14 -2.16
N GLU A 210 25.29 0.31 -2.97
CA GLU A 210 26.68 0.43 -2.50
C GLU A 210 27.05 1.83 -2.01
N LYS A 211 26.41 2.87 -2.57
CA LYS A 211 26.79 4.26 -2.31
C LYS A 211 25.69 5.06 -1.64
N ARG A 212 24.48 5.00 -2.19
CA ARG A 212 23.37 5.84 -1.73
C ARG A 212 22.82 5.38 -0.40
N LEU A 213 22.55 4.08 -0.27
CA LEU A 213 21.92 3.50 0.92
C LEU A 213 22.79 3.66 2.19
N PRO A 214 24.09 3.27 2.19
CA PRO A 214 25.02 3.50 3.30
C PRO A 214 25.11 4.96 3.73
N ARG A 215 25.21 5.87 2.75
CA ARG A 215 25.32 7.31 3.01
C ARG A 215 24.12 7.88 3.78
N VAL A 216 22.92 7.35 3.52
CA VAL A 216 21.69 7.87 4.12
C VAL A 216 21.33 7.18 5.43
N LEU A 217 21.51 5.85 5.51
CA LEU A 217 21.15 5.06 6.69
C LEU A 217 22.30 4.89 7.69
N GLY A 218 23.53 5.28 7.34
CA GLY A 218 24.70 5.14 8.20
C GLY A 218 25.10 3.68 8.44
N THR A 219 24.82 2.81 7.46
CA THR A 219 25.11 1.36 7.50
C THR A 219 26.44 1.05 6.84
#